data_AF-A0AAP3A2Y8-F1
#
_entry.id   AF-A0AAP3A2Y8-F1
#
_cell.length_a   1.000
_cell.length_b   1.000
_cell.length_c   1.000
_cell.angle_alpha   90.00
_cell.angle_beta   90.00
_cell.angle_gamma   90.00
#
_symmetry.space_group_name_H-M   'P 1'
#
loop_
_entity.id
_entity.type
_entity.pdbx_description
1 polymer ?
#
loop_
_entity_poly.entity_id
_entity_poly.type
_entity_poly.pdbx_seq_one_letter_code
_entity_poly.pdbx_strand_id
1 'polypeptide(L)'
;QAPGARRSAHPDASMVAVGPLAETLTEPHELGHALGEGSPVERFVRLGGKALLLGAPLNSVTALHYAEAVADIPNKRWVTYEMPMLGRDGEVAWKTASDYDSNGILDCFAIEGKPDAVETIANAYVKLGRHREGVVGFAQCYLFDAQDIVTFGVTYL
;
A
#
# COMPACT_ATOMS: atom_id res chain seq x y z
N GLN A 1 -5.50 17.64 -13.20
CA GLN A 1 -4.44 16.63 -13.41
C GLN A 1 -3.09 17.34 -13.39
N ALA A 2 -2.03 16.69 -12.88
CA ALA A 2 -0.69 17.25 -12.88
C ALA A 2 0.04 16.90 -14.19
N PRO A 3 0.70 17.86 -14.87
CA PRO A 3 1.50 17.56 -16.05
C PRO A 3 2.57 16.51 -15.77
N GLY A 4 2.72 15.53 -16.66
CA GLY A 4 3.71 14.45 -16.53
C GLY A 4 3.35 13.36 -15.52
N ALA A 5 2.15 13.37 -14.92
CA ALA A 5 1.70 12.29 -14.06
C ALA A 5 1.50 10.99 -14.86
N ARG A 6 1.97 9.87 -14.29
CA ARG A 6 1.70 8.51 -14.78
C ARG A 6 0.74 7.83 -13.82
N ARG A 7 -0.15 6.98 -14.36
CA ARG A 7 -1.12 6.19 -13.59
C ARG A 7 -0.90 4.71 -13.89
N SER A 8 -0.82 3.89 -12.86
CA SER A 8 -0.63 2.44 -13.00
C SER A 8 -1.88 1.75 -13.55
N ALA A 9 -1.71 0.57 -14.16
CA ALA A 9 -2.78 -0.14 -14.85
C ALA A 9 -3.81 -0.85 -13.94
N HIS A 10 -3.49 -1.16 -12.67
CA HIS A 10 -4.41 -1.83 -11.76
C HIS A 10 -5.64 -0.93 -11.48
N PRO A 11 -6.89 -1.36 -11.77
CA PRO A 11 -8.07 -0.50 -11.64
C PRO A 11 -8.40 -0.13 -10.20
N ASP A 12 -8.35 -1.10 -9.29
CA ASP A 12 -8.67 -0.93 -7.87
C ASP A 12 -7.52 -0.30 -7.07
N ALA A 13 -6.35 -0.95 -7.02
CA ALA A 13 -5.12 -0.44 -6.40
C ALA A 13 -4.38 0.63 -7.23
N SER A 14 -5.08 1.42 -8.05
CA SER A 14 -4.47 2.39 -8.96
C SER A 14 -3.57 3.41 -8.24
N MET A 15 -2.29 3.47 -8.62
CA MET A 15 -1.30 4.42 -8.12
C MET A 15 -0.98 5.50 -9.16
N VAL A 16 -0.63 6.70 -8.69
CA VAL A 16 -0.19 7.82 -9.52
C VAL A 16 1.19 8.28 -9.06
N ALA A 17 2.09 8.52 -10.01
CA ALA A 17 3.42 9.06 -9.74
C ALA A 17 3.72 10.25 -10.63
N VAL A 18 4.51 11.20 -10.12
CA VAL A 18 4.97 12.40 -10.83
C VAL A 18 6.47 12.54 -10.62
N GLY A 19 7.21 12.79 -11.69
CA GLY A 19 8.66 12.99 -11.67
C GLY A 19 9.45 11.94 -12.43
N PRO A 20 10.79 11.96 -12.34
CA PRO A 20 11.67 11.14 -13.19
C PRO A 20 11.49 9.62 -13.04
N LEU A 21 10.99 9.17 -11.89
CA LEU A 21 10.75 7.75 -11.58
C LEU A 21 9.29 7.34 -11.78
N ALA A 22 8.44 8.19 -12.36
CA ALA A 22 7.01 7.94 -12.42
C ALA A 22 6.67 6.64 -13.15
N GLU A 23 7.28 6.41 -14.32
CA GLU A 23 7.12 5.18 -15.10
C GLU A 23 7.61 3.95 -14.33
N THR A 24 8.81 4.01 -13.75
CA THR A 24 9.38 2.93 -12.93
C THR A 24 8.48 2.56 -11.75
N LEU A 25 7.85 3.53 -11.10
CA LEU A 25 6.95 3.25 -9.99
C LEU A 25 5.65 2.62 -10.48
N THR A 26 5.04 3.16 -11.54
CA THR A 26 3.68 2.78 -11.93
C THR A 26 3.58 1.55 -12.84
N GLU A 27 4.68 1.12 -13.49
CA GLU A 27 4.65 0.07 -14.50
C GLU A 27 5.72 -1.03 -14.24
N PRO A 28 5.35 -2.33 -14.29
CA PRO A 28 3.99 -2.86 -14.46
C PRO A 28 3.16 -2.76 -13.17
N HIS A 29 1.83 -2.79 -13.28
CA HIS A 29 0.94 -2.98 -12.13
C HIS A 29 -0.21 -3.90 -12.54
N GLU A 30 0.04 -5.20 -12.41
CA GLU A 30 -0.83 -6.27 -12.89
C GLU A 30 -1.89 -6.64 -11.85
N LEU A 31 -3.02 -7.20 -12.29
CA LEU A 31 -4.02 -7.75 -11.37
C LEU A 31 -3.43 -8.92 -10.57
N GLY A 32 -3.79 -9.01 -9.28
CA GLY A 32 -3.20 -9.98 -8.35
C GLY A 32 -1.85 -9.54 -7.75
N HIS A 33 -1.42 -8.31 -8.08
CA HIS A 33 -0.22 -7.67 -7.55
C HIS A 33 -0.54 -6.25 -7.03
N ALA A 34 -1.65 -6.10 -6.31
CA ALA A 34 -2.18 -4.80 -5.89
C ALA A 34 -1.21 -4.01 -4.99
N LEU A 35 -0.75 -4.63 -3.91
CA LEU A 35 0.06 -3.97 -2.87
C LEU A 35 1.27 -4.82 -2.43
N GLY A 36 1.35 -6.07 -2.89
CA GLY A 36 2.43 -7.02 -2.59
C GLY A 36 3.63 -6.95 -3.55
N GLU A 37 4.29 -8.08 -3.74
CA GLU A 37 5.36 -8.24 -4.73
C GLU A 37 4.88 -7.87 -6.14
N GLY A 38 5.71 -7.17 -6.91
CA GLY A 38 5.36 -6.68 -8.24
C GLY A 38 4.56 -5.37 -8.26
N SER A 39 4.10 -4.87 -7.11
CA SER A 39 3.31 -3.63 -7.02
C SER A 39 4.17 -2.35 -7.07
N PRO A 40 3.57 -1.18 -7.36
CA PRO A 40 4.21 0.11 -7.15
C PRO A 40 4.67 0.36 -5.71
N VAL A 41 3.97 -0.24 -4.73
CA VAL A 41 4.31 -0.09 -3.30
C VAL A 41 5.64 -0.77 -2.99
N GLU A 42 5.86 -1.98 -3.52
CA GLU A 42 7.16 -2.66 -3.40
C GLU A 42 8.29 -1.77 -3.94
N ARG A 43 8.13 -1.22 -5.15
CA ARG A 43 9.15 -0.37 -5.77
C ARG A 43 9.37 0.91 -4.98
N PHE A 44 8.30 1.53 -4.48
CA PHE A 44 8.38 2.68 -3.58
C PHE A 44 9.20 2.37 -2.32
N VAL A 45 8.95 1.23 -1.68
CA VAL A 45 9.72 0.78 -0.50
C VAL A 45 11.18 0.54 -0.88
N ARG A 46 11.46 -0.27 -1.91
CA ARG A 46 12.82 -0.60 -2.36
C ARG A 46 13.65 0.64 -2.75
N LEU A 47 13.01 1.68 -3.29
CA LEU A 47 13.66 2.92 -3.71
C LEU A 47 13.84 3.95 -2.56
N GLY A 48 13.56 3.58 -1.31
CA GLY A 48 13.77 4.44 -0.15
C GLY A 48 12.69 5.52 -0.02
N GLY A 49 11.45 5.16 -0.39
CA GLY A 49 10.29 6.03 -0.28
C GLY A 49 10.03 6.52 1.15
N LYS A 50 9.30 7.63 1.25
CA LYS A 50 8.85 8.17 2.54
C LYS A 50 7.35 8.37 2.51
N ALA A 51 6.64 7.81 3.49
CA ALA A 51 5.19 7.96 3.60
C ALA A 51 4.89 9.19 4.48
N LEU A 52 4.25 10.20 3.89
CA LEU A 52 3.86 11.43 4.55
C LEU A 52 2.36 11.43 4.80
N LEU A 53 1.95 11.43 6.07
CA LEU A 53 0.57 11.62 6.49
C LEU A 53 0.37 13.09 6.87
N LEU A 54 -0.49 13.79 6.13
CA LEU A 54 -0.86 15.19 6.37
C LEU A 54 -2.20 15.25 7.11
N GLY A 55 -2.19 15.13 8.43
CA GLY A 55 -3.42 15.06 9.23
C GLY A 55 -4.23 13.77 9.04
N ALA A 56 -3.70 12.82 8.27
CA ALA A 56 -4.33 11.53 8.04
C ALA A 56 -4.14 10.59 9.25
N PRO A 57 -5.12 9.71 9.53
CA PRO A 57 -5.00 8.69 10.56
C PRO A 57 -3.92 7.65 10.24
N LEU A 58 -3.41 6.97 11.28
CA LEU A 58 -2.35 5.97 11.14
C LEU A 58 -2.75 4.71 10.37
N ASN A 59 -4.06 4.44 10.24
CA ASN A 59 -4.56 3.37 9.37
C ASN A 59 -4.40 3.69 7.86
N SER A 60 -3.96 4.89 7.50
CA SER A 60 -3.77 5.32 6.11
C SER A 60 -2.36 5.04 5.57
N VAL A 61 -1.53 4.28 6.28
CA VAL A 61 -0.16 3.92 5.84
C VAL A 61 -0.23 2.74 4.87
N THR A 62 -0.67 2.97 3.64
CA THR A 62 -0.85 1.93 2.60
C THR A 62 0.40 1.09 2.34
N ALA A 63 1.60 1.62 2.60
CA ALA A 63 2.85 0.88 2.49
C ALA A 63 2.90 -0.37 3.39
N LEU A 64 2.15 -0.40 4.50
CA LEU A 64 2.09 -1.55 5.40
C LEU A 64 1.34 -2.75 4.82
N HIS A 65 0.49 -2.58 3.81
CA HIS A 65 -0.07 -3.74 3.08
C HIS A 65 1.01 -4.54 2.34
N TYR A 66 2.14 -3.91 1.97
CA TYR A 66 3.29 -4.65 1.47
C TYR A 66 3.90 -5.54 2.55
N ALA A 67 3.93 -5.07 3.81
CA ALA A 67 4.38 -5.90 4.94
C ALA A 67 3.45 -7.10 5.17
N GLU A 68 2.13 -6.89 5.13
CA GLU A 68 1.13 -7.97 5.19
C GLU A 68 1.34 -9.03 4.11
N ALA A 69 1.59 -8.58 2.88
CA ALA A 69 1.79 -9.46 1.74
C ALA A 69 3.04 -10.34 1.86
N VAL A 70 4.17 -9.76 2.30
CA VAL A 70 5.47 -10.46 2.35
C VAL A 70 5.77 -11.15 3.68
N ALA A 71 4.97 -10.90 4.72
CA ALA A 71 5.12 -11.59 6.00
C ALA A 71 4.94 -13.11 5.84
N ASP A 72 5.86 -13.87 6.42
CA ASP A 72 5.85 -15.34 6.42
C ASP A 72 5.04 -15.87 7.61
N ILE A 73 3.72 -15.69 7.52
CA ILE A 73 2.75 -16.09 8.54
C ILE A 73 1.69 -17.02 7.93
N PRO A 74 1.18 -18.00 8.69
CA PRO A 74 0.14 -18.90 8.21
C PRO A 74 -1.23 -18.21 8.12
N ASN A 75 -2.13 -18.79 7.34
CA ASN A 75 -3.56 -18.41 7.28
C ASN A 75 -3.83 -16.97 6.82
N LYS A 76 -2.95 -16.39 6.02
CA LYS A 76 -3.23 -15.11 5.34
C LYS A 76 -4.53 -15.21 4.54
N ARG A 77 -5.39 -14.23 4.70
CA ARG A 77 -6.67 -14.10 4.00
C ARG A 77 -6.45 -13.65 2.56
N TRP A 78 -7.29 -14.17 1.68
CA TRP A 78 -7.29 -13.86 0.26
C TRP A 78 -8.69 -13.46 -0.18
N VAL A 79 -8.77 -12.55 -1.15
CA VAL A 79 -10.00 -12.17 -1.83
C VAL A 79 -9.89 -12.51 -3.31
N THR A 80 -11.02 -12.83 -3.94
CA THR A 80 -11.11 -13.01 -5.39
C THR A 80 -12.14 -12.04 -5.93
N TYR A 81 -11.76 -11.31 -6.98
CA TYR A 81 -12.56 -10.24 -7.54
C TYR A 81 -12.34 -10.15 -9.05
N GLU A 82 -13.20 -9.39 -9.73
CA GLU A 82 -13.11 -9.15 -11.16
C GLU A 82 -12.95 -7.67 -11.43
N MET A 83 -12.08 -7.33 -12.39
CA MET A 83 -11.83 -5.95 -12.80
C MET A 83 -11.94 -5.81 -14.33
N PRO A 84 -12.54 -4.70 -14.82
CA PRO A 84 -12.54 -4.39 -16.24
C PRO A 84 -11.16 -3.86 -16.65
N MET A 85 -10.49 -4.57 -17.55
CA MET A 85 -9.17 -4.22 -18.08
C MET A 85 -9.28 -3.80 -19.54
N LEU A 86 -8.62 -2.69 -19.90
CA LEU A 86 -8.54 -2.27 -21.30
C LEU A 86 -7.52 -3.13 -22.04
N GLY A 87 -7.98 -3.85 -23.07
CA GLY A 87 -7.16 -4.61 -24.00
C GLY A 87 -6.40 -3.73 -24.97
N ARG A 88 -5.47 -4.32 -25.72
CA ARG A 88 -4.61 -3.59 -26.68
C ARG A 88 -5.40 -2.92 -27.80
N ASP A 89 -6.56 -3.49 -28.15
CA ASP A 89 -7.40 -3.02 -29.25
C ASP A 89 -8.53 -2.07 -28.79
N GLY A 90 -8.47 -1.61 -27.53
CA GLY A 90 -9.47 -0.73 -26.93
C GLY A 90 -10.73 -1.44 -26.42
N GLU A 91 -10.80 -2.76 -26.54
CA GLU A 91 -11.86 -3.59 -25.97
C GLU A 91 -11.71 -3.75 -24.45
N VAL A 92 -12.82 -3.83 -23.72
CA VAL A 92 -12.82 -4.11 -22.28
C VAL A 92 -12.93 -5.61 -22.06
N ALA A 93 -11.92 -6.19 -21.41
CA ALA A 93 -11.92 -7.58 -20.97
C ALA A 93 -12.04 -7.63 -19.45
N TRP A 94 -13.07 -8.31 -18.94
CA TRP A 94 -13.18 -8.62 -17.52
C TRP A 94 -12.17 -9.71 -17.15
N LYS A 95 -11.37 -9.45 -16.13
CA LYS A 95 -10.35 -10.39 -15.65
C LYS A 95 -10.57 -10.66 -14.17
N THR A 96 -10.57 -11.93 -13.82
CA THR A 96 -10.58 -12.41 -12.43
C THR A 96 -9.15 -12.44 -11.90
N ALA A 97 -8.97 -12.04 -10.64
CA ALA A 97 -7.71 -12.18 -9.91
C ALA A 97 -7.97 -12.49 -8.45
N SER A 98 -6.95 -13.03 -7.78
CA SER A 98 -6.91 -13.21 -6.34
C SER A 98 -5.72 -12.45 -5.77
N ASP A 99 -5.92 -11.80 -4.63
CA ASP A 99 -4.90 -11.02 -3.93
C ASP A 99 -5.08 -11.19 -2.41
N TYR A 100 -4.12 -10.73 -1.63
CA TYR A 100 -4.27 -10.67 -0.17
C TYR A 100 -5.42 -9.73 0.21
N ASP A 101 -6.14 -10.09 1.27
CA ASP A 101 -7.25 -9.27 1.76
C ASP A 101 -6.72 -7.98 2.41
N SER A 102 -6.80 -6.86 1.69
CA SER A 102 -6.38 -5.55 2.19
C SER A 102 -7.31 -4.96 3.26
N ASN A 103 -8.43 -5.62 3.59
CA ASN A 103 -9.32 -5.22 4.69
C ASN A 103 -9.08 -6.06 5.96
N GLY A 104 -7.94 -6.75 6.03
CA GLY A 104 -7.52 -7.53 7.18
C GLY A 104 -6.81 -8.79 6.73
N ILE A 105 -5.49 -8.83 6.89
CA ILE A 105 -4.66 -9.95 6.44
C ILE A 105 -4.92 -11.27 7.19
N LEU A 106 -5.45 -11.19 8.42
CA LEU A 106 -5.85 -12.33 9.26
C LEU A 106 -7.24 -12.09 9.84
N ASP A 107 -7.94 -13.14 10.27
CA ASP A 107 -9.31 -13.03 10.81
C ASP A 107 -9.40 -12.10 12.02
N CYS A 108 -8.34 -12.05 12.85
CA CYS A 108 -8.27 -11.11 13.98
C CYS A 108 -8.16 -9.64 13.57
N PHE A 109 -7.74 -9.35 12.34
CA PHE A 109 -7.63 -8.01 11.77
C PHE A 109 -8.78 -7.66 10.82
N ALA A 110 -9.67 -8.61 10.51
CA ALA A 110 -10.81 -8.43 9.61
C ALA A 110 -12.14 -8.22 10.36
N ILE A 111 -12.10 -7.63 11.55
CA ILE A 111 -13.28 -7.41 12.41
C ILE A 111 -13.78 -5.97 12.20
N GLU A 112 -15.02 -5.82 11.76
CA GLU A 112 -15.63 -4.50 11.53
C GLU A 112 -15.57 -3.60 12.77
N GLY A 113 -15.11 -2.36 12.58
CA GLY A 113 -14.95 -1.37 13.65
C GLY A 113 -13.77 -1.64 14.60
N LYS A 114 -12.90 -2.61 14.30
CA LYS A 114 -11.63 -2.82 15.01
C LYS A 114 -10.45 -2.38 14.13
N PRO A 115 -9.30 -2.02 14.74
CA PRO A 115 -8.08 -1.77 13.99
C PRO A 115 -7.65 -3.01 13.19
N ASP A 116 -7.26 -2.78 11.94
CA ASP A 116 -6.60 -3.79 11.11
C ASP A 116 -5.11 -3.92 11.49
N ALA A 117 -4.33 -4.70 10.73
CA ALA A 117 -2.91 -4.84 10.99
C ALA A 117 -2.15 -3.54 10.69
N VAL A 118 -2.54 -2.80 9.63
CA VAL A 118 -1.93 -1.51 9.27
C VAL A 118 -1.99 -0.53 10.45
N GLU A 119 -3.19 -0.29 11.00
CA GLU A 119 -3.39 0.59 12.14
C GLU A 119 -2.63 0.08 13.38
N THR A 120 -2.71 -1.22 13.66
CA THR A 120 -2.06 -1.84 14.82
C THR A 120 -0.53 -1.66 14.76
N ILE A 121 0.07 -1.96 13.61
CA ILE A 121 1.51 -1.85 13.36
C ILE A 121 1.94 -0.38 13.41
N ALA A 122 1.22 0.53 12.73
CA ALA A 122 1.56 1.95 12.72
C ALA A 122 1.52 2.57 14.13
N ASN A 123 0.50 2.22 14.94
CA ASN A 123 0.42 2.63 16.34
C ASN A 123 1.57 2.08 17.19
N ALA A 124 1.99 0.84 16.95
CA ALA A 124 3.14 0.26 17.64
C ALA A 124 4.46 0.95 17.22
N TYR A 125 4.63 1.21 15.92
CA TYR A 125 5.82 1.85 15.36
C TYR A 125 6.02 3.27 15.88
N VAL A 126 4.95 4.09 15.94
CA VAL A 126 5.01 5.48 16.44
C VAL A 126 5.55 5.55 17.88
N LYS A 127 5.25 4.56 18.72
CA LYS A 127 5.77 4.51 20.11
C LYS A 127 7.29 4.33 20.18
N LEU A 128 7.92 3.85 19.10
CA LEU A 128 9.38 3.72 19.02
C LEU A 128 10.08 5.04 18.72
N GLY A 129 9.35 6.08 18.27
CA GLY A 129 9.93 7.39 17.94
C GLY A 129 10.91 7.37 16.76
N ARG A 130 10.78 6.40 15.85
CA ARG A 130 11.65 6.24 14.66
C ARG A 130 11.17 7.07 13.45
N HIS A 131 9.96 7.60 13.50
CA HIS A 131 9.41 8.53 12.51
C HIS A 131 9.82 9.98 12.79
N ARG A 132 9.52 10.88 11.86
CA ARG A 132 9.48 12.32 12.14
C ARG A 132 8.03 12.76 12.27
N GLU A 133 7.77 13.69 13.17
CA GLU A 133 6.45 14.29 13.35
C GLU A 133 6.56 15.81 13.48
N GLY A 134 5.46 16.49 13.22
CA GLY A 134 5.39 17.95 13.29
C GLY A 134 4.08 18.48 12.72
N VAL A 135 3.98 19.80 12.62
CA VAL A 135 2.78 20.46 12.10
C VAL A 135 3.04 21.01 10.70
N VAL A 136 2.13 20.72 9.76
CA VAL A 136 2.07 21.36 8.44
C VAL A 136 0.72 22.07 8.32
N GLY A 137 0.76 23.40 8.20
CA GLY A 137 -0.45 24.23 8.35
C GLY A 137 -1.03 24.09 9.76
N PHE A 138 -2.20 23.47 9.89
CA PHE A 138 -2.85 23.17 11.17
C PHE A 138 -2.93 21.66 11.46
N ALA A 139 -2.32 20.82 10.64
CA ALA A 139 -2.43 19.37 10.74
C ALA A 139 -1.21 18.77 11.45
N GLN A 140 -1.46 17.88 12.42
CA GLN A 140 -0.43 16.98 12.94
C GLN A 140 -0.03 15.99 11.84
N CYS A 141 1.26 15.87 11.58
CA CYS A 141 1.79 15.10 10.46
C CYS A 141 2.83 14.09 10.93
N TYR A 142 2.94 13.01 10.16
CA TYR A 142 3.94 11.96 10.35
C TYR A 142 4.67 11.70 9.04
N LEU A 143 5.99 11.53 9.13
CA LEU A 143 6.84 11.13 8.01
C LEU A 143 7.58 9.84 8.40
N PHE A 144 7.23 8.76 7.72
CA PHE A 144 7.82 7.43 7.91
C PHE A 144 8.85 7.15 6.82
N ASP A 145 9.96 6.53 7.19
CA ASP A 145 10.80 5.83 6.23
C ASP A 145 10.10 4.53 5.84
N ALA A 146 9.84 4.33 4.54
CA ALA A 146 9.01 3.22 4.08
C ALA A 146 9.68 1.86 4.29
N GLN A 147 11.00 1.77 4.14
CA GLN A 147 11.73 0.51 4.40
C GLN A 147 11.70 0.18 5.89
N ASP A 148 11.89 1.19 6.73
CA ASP A 148 11.95 1.00 8.18
C ASP A 148 10.61 0.52 8.76
N ILE A 149 9.50 1.18 8.40
CA ILE A 149 8.17 0.83 8.91
C ILE A 149 7.67 -0.50 8.34
N VAL A 150 7.95 -0.81 7.07
CA VAL A 150 7.60 -2.11 6.47
C VAL A 150 8.40 -3.22 7.13
N THR A 151 9.71 -3.07 7.32
CA THR A 151 10.55 -4.08 7.98
C THR A 151 10.06 -4.35 9.41
N PHE A 152 9.69 -3.29 10.13
CA PHE A 152 9.05 -3.42 11.43
C PHE A 152 7.71 -4.18 11.32
N GLY A 153 6.84 -3.83 10.37
CA GLY A 153 5.56 -4.51 10.15
C GLY A 153 5.69 -6.00 9.86
N VAL A 154 6.66 -6.39 9.02
CA VAL A 154 6.96 -7.80 8.72
C VAL A 154 7.42 -8.55 9.97
N THR A 155 8.19 -7.89 10.84
CA THR A 155 8.65 -8.50 12.11
C THR A 155 7.56 -8.53 13.18
N TYR A 156 6.59 -7.62 13.09
CA TYR A 156 5.48 -7.50 14.03
C TYR A 156 4.44 -8.60 13.82
N LEU A 157 4.18 -8.95 12.56
CA LEU A 157 3.31 -10.05 12.14
C LEU A 157 3.96 -11.41 12.41
#